data_AF-A0A9D1T8D5-F1
#
_entry.id   AF-A0A9D1T8D5-F1
#
_cell.length_a   1.000
_cell.length_b   1.000
_cell.length_c   1.000
_cell.angle_alpha   90.00
_cell.angle_beta   90.00
_cell.angle_gamma   90.00
#
_symmetry.space_group_name_H-M   'P 1'
#
loop_
_entity.id
_entity.type
_entity.pdbx_description
1 polymer ?
#
loop_
_entity_poly.entity_id
_entity_poly.type
_entity_poly.pdbx_seq_one_letter_code
_entity_poly.pdbx_strand_id
1 'polypeptide(L)'
;MKYMKQFCIIMGVSFLGEILKYLLPLPVPASIYGLLLMFGALATGILPLKQVEETADFLVAVMPLMFIPAGVGLMVEWEALRGILLPFAVIIAVTTVMVMAVTGRVTQWMIRRDQKRTGRKDAGKE
;
A
#
# COMPACT_ATOMS: atom_id res chain seq x y z
N MET A 1 6.73 -27.94 -3.53
CA MET A 1 6.51 -27.34 -2.20
C MET A 1 6.94 -25.87 -2.07
N LYS A 2 7.46 -25.22 -3.15
CA LYS A 2 7.93 -23.84 -3.08
C LYS A 2 6.80 -22.86 -2.71
N TYR A 3 5.68 -22.88 -3.44
CA TYR A 3 4.48 -22.07 -3.15
C TYR A 3 4.01 -22.17 -1.70
N MET A 4 3.97 -23.37 -1.13
CA MET A 4 3.55 -23.56 0.26
C MET A 4 4.49 -22.88 1.26
N LYS A 5 5.82 -22.93 1.04
CA LYS A 5 6.79 -22.22 1.88
C LYS A 5 6.65 -20.71 1.75
N GLN A 6 6.53 -20.20 0.53
CA GLN A 6 6.35 -18.77 0.28
C GLN A 6 5.05 -18.24 0.90
N PHE A 7 3.96 -19.00 0.77
CA PHE A 7 2.68 -18.70 1.38
C PHE A 7 2.78 -18.65 2.91
N CYS A 8 3.44 -19.63 3.53
CA CYS A 8 3.67 -19.64 4.97
C CYS A 8 4.46 -18.41 5.45
N ILE A 9 5.43 -17.93 4.66
CA ILE A 9 6.18 -16.71 4.98
C ILE A 9 5.25 -15.48 4.95
N ILE A 10 4.44 -15.33 3.89
CA ILE A 10 3.48 -14.22 3.77
C ILE A 10 2.46 -14.25 4.93
N MET A 11 1.93 -15.43 5.25
CA MET A 11 1.02 -15.63 6.39
C MET A 11 1.71 -15.32 7.72
N GLY A 12 2.94 -15.77 7.93
CA GLY A 12 3.72 -15.53 9.14
C GLY A 12 3.96 -14.04 9.38
N VAL A 13 4.36 -13.30 8.34
CA VAL A 13 4.56 -11.84 8.45
C VAL A 13 3.23 -11.11 8.70
N SER A 14 2.15 -11.54 8.06
CA SER A 14 0.82 -10.97 8.29
C SER A 14 0.36 -11.18 9.73
N PHE A 15 0.58 -12.37 10.29
CA PHE A 15 0.26 -12.69 11.68
C PHE A 15 1.12 -11.88 12.67
N LEU A 16 2.42 -11.74 12.39
CA LEU A 16 3.31 -10.87 13.16
C LEU A 16 2.83 -9.41 13.13
N GLY A 17 2.28 -8.93 12.00
CA GLY A 17 1.67 -7.61 11.90
C GLY A 17 0.48 -7.41 12.85
N GLU A 18 -0.37 -8.43 13.01
CA GLU A 18 -1.49 -8.39 13.96
C GLU A 18 -0.99 -8.39 15.41
N ILE A 19 -0.01 -9.25 15.75
CA ILE A 19 0.63 -9.25 17.08
C ILE A 19 1.23 -7.88 17.38
N LEU A 20 1.90 -7.27 16.40
CA LEU A 20 2.52 -5.98 16.57
C LEU A 20 1.49 -4.86 16.80
N LYS A 21 0.33 -4.92 16.13
CA LYS A 21 -0.80 -4.02 16.39
C LYS A 21 -1.35 -4.18 17.81
N TYR A 22 -1.44 -5.41 18.33
CA TYR A 22 -1.85 -5.64 19.72
C TYR A 22 -0.84 -5.03 20.71
N LEU A 23 0.45 -5.09 20.40
CA LEU A 23 1.51 -4.56 21.26
C LEU A 23 1.66 -3.03 21.17
N LEU A 24 1.49 -2.47 19.97
CA LEU A 24 1.52 -1.04 19.66
C LEU A 24 0.14 -0.63 19.14
N PRO A 25 -0.83 -0.31 20.03
CA PRO A 25 -2.20 0.03 19.64
C PRO A 25 -2.28 1.45 19.06
N LEU A 26 -1.65 1.67 17.90
CA LEU A 26 -1.87 2.88 17.11
C LEU A 26 -3.15 2.71 16.29
N PRO A 27 -3.86 3.81 15.95
CA PRO A 27 -5.09 3.79 15.16
C PRO A 27 -4.81 3.53 13.68
N VAL A 28 -4.06 2.47 13.36
CA VAL A 28 -3.76 2.03 12.00
C VAL A 28 -4.11 0.55 11.81
N PRO A 29 -4.56 0.13 10.61
CA PRO A 29 -4.87 -1.26 10.34
C PRO A 29 -3.66 -2.18 10.50
N ALA A 30 -3.88 -3.44 10.89
CA ALA A 30 -2.84 -4.45 11.03
C ALA A 30 -2.03 -4.67 9.75
N SER A 31 -2.69 -4.54 8.59
CA SER A 31 -2.06 -4.67 7.27
C SER A 31 -0.91 -3.69 7.04
N ILE A 32 -0.96 -2.49 7.65
CA ILE A 32 0.13 -1.51 7.55
C ILE A 32 1.37 -2.00 8.31
N TYR A 33 1.19 -2.60 9.49
CA TYR A 33 2.31 -3.20 10.23
C TYR A 33 2.93 -4.38 9.47
N GLY A 34 2.08 -5.27 8.93
CA GLY A 34 2.54 -6.38 8.08
C GLY A 34 3.32 -5.90 6.86
N LEU A 35 2.87 -4.83 6.20
CA LEU A 35 3.58 -4.18 5.09
C LEU A 35 4.96 -3.66 5.52
N LEU A 36 5.03 -2.93 6.64
CA LEU A 36 6.30 -2.38 7.14
C LEU A 36 7.29 -3.47 7.53
N LEU A 37 6.80 -4.56 8.14
CA LEU A 37 7.62 -5.73 8.48
C LEU A 37 8.15 -6.43 7.24
N MET A 38 7.28 -6.70 6.26
CA MET A 38 7.69 -7.32 4.99
C MET A 38 8.69 -6.42 4.25
N PHE A 39 8.40 -5.13 4.14
CA PHE A 39 9.29 -4.16 3.52
C PHE A 39 10.65 -4.10 4.22
N GLY A 40 10.68 -4.07 5.56
CA GLY A 40 11.91 -4.12 6.34
C GLY A 40 12.70 -5.42 6.12
N ALA A 41 12.04 -6.57 6.09
CA ALA A 41 12.68 -7.87 5.84
C ALA A 41 13.28 -7.97 4.43
N LEU A 42 12.61 -7.39 3.43
CA LEU A 42 13.12 -7.28 2.06
C LEU A 42 14.28 -6.27 1.96
N ALA A 43 14.13 -5.09 2.56
CA ALA A 43 15.13 -4.02 2.51
C ALA A 43 16.44 -4.39 3.22
N THR A 44 16.35 -5.16 4.31
CA THR A 44 17.52 -5.69 5.04
C THR A 44 18.15 -6.91 4.35
N GLY A 45 17.51 -7.47 3.31
CA GLY A 45 17.98 -8.66 2.60
C GLY A 45 17.84 -9.97 3.38
N ILE A 46 17.23 -9.93 4.57
CA ILE A 46 16.94 -11.14 5.38
C ILE A 46 16.01 -12.08 4.60
N LEU A 47 15.05 -11.50 3.87
CA LEU A 47 14.11 -12.24 3.04
C LEU A 47 14.32 -11.89 1.56
N PRO A 48 14.96 -12.76 0.75
CA PRO A 48 15.15 -12.49 -0.66
C PRO A 48 13.81 -12.55 -1.40
N LEU A 49 13.57 -11.58 -2.29
CA LEU A 49 12.33 -11.42 -3.08
C LEU A 49 11.83 -12.72 -3.71
N LYS A 50 12.75 -13.52 -4.27
CA LYS A 50 12.48 -14.83 -4.90
C LYS A 50 11.78 -15.84 -3.97
N GLN A 51 11.80 -15.64 -2.66
CA GLN A 51 11.11 -16.48 -1.67
C GLN A 51 9.65 -16.08 -1.40
N VAL A 52 9.15 -14.98 -1.98
CA VAL A 52 7.75 -14.55 -1.79
C VAL A 52 7.07 -14.15 -3.10
N GLU A 53 7.84 -13.73 -4.11
CA GLU A 53 7.36 -13.19 -5.39
C GLU A 53 6.34 -14.07 -6.10
N GLU A 54 6.67 -15.32 -6.47
CA GLU A 54 5.76 -16.19 -7.24
C GLU A 54 4.38 -16.39 -6.57
N THR A 55 4.36 -16.54 -5.24
CA THR A 55 3.11 -16.69 -4.50
C THR A 55 2.39 -15.36 -4.31
N ALA A 56 3.12 -14.27 -4.09
CA ALA A 56 2.55 -12.93 -4.01
C ALA A 56 1.87 -12.54 -5.34
N ASP A 57 2.51 -12.81 -6.48
CA ASP A 57 1.96 -12.56 -7.81
C ASP A 57 0.68 -13.35 -8.04
N PHE A 58 0.66 -14.62 -7.63
CA PHE A 58 -0.55 -15.44 -7.67
C PHE A 58 -1.67 -14.86 -6.80
N LEU A 59 -1.36 -14.44 -5.57
CA LEU A 59 -2.33 -13.82 -4.65
C LEU A 59 -2.89 -12.51 -5.21
N VAL A 60 -2.04 -11.68 -5.83
CA VAL A 60 -2.46 -10.44 -6.50
C VAL A 60 -3.34 -10.74 -7.72
N ALA A 61 -3.01 -11.79 -8.49
CA ALA A 61 -3.81 -12.19 -9.65
C ALA A 61 -5.23 -12.61 -9.28
N VAL A 62 -5.44 -13.20 -8.08
CA VAL A 62 -6.78 -13.57 -7.59
C VAL A 62 -7.47 -12.46 -6.77
N MET A 63 -6.82 -11.32 -6.54
CA MET A 63 -7.41 -10.18 -5.82
C MET A 63 -8.75 -9.69 -6.43
N PRO A 64 -8.94 -9.63 -7.77
CA PRO A 64 -10.22 -9.27 -8.38
C PRO A 64 -11.39 -10.15 -7.91
N LEU A 65 -11.15 -11.45 -7.72
CA LEU A 65 -12.14 -12.41 -7.24
C LEU A 65 -12.61 -12.07 -5.82
N MET A 66 -11.71 -11.57 -4.98
CA MET A 66 -12.00 -11.15 -3.61
C MET A 66 -12.85 -9.87 -3.54
N PHE A 67 -12.99 -9.11 -4.63
CA PHE A 67 -13.87 -7.93 -4.68
C PHE A 67 -15.32 -8.26 -5.09
N ILE A 68 -15.61 -9.46 -5.59
CA ILE A 68 -16.97 -9.86 -5.97
C ILE A 68 -17.97 -9.69 -4.81
N PRO A 69 -17.68 -10.15 -3.57
CA PRO A 69 -18.60 -9.96 -2.44
C PRO A 69 -18.87 -8.49 -2.12
N ALA A 70 -17.86 -7.63 -2.22
CA ALA A 70 -18.01 -6.19 -2.02
C ALA A 70 -18.93 -5.57 -3.09
N GLY A 71 -18.77 -6.00 -4.35
CA GLY A 71 -19.65 -5.57 -5.46
C GLY A 71 -21.10 -6.01 -5.26
N VAL A 72 -21.33 -7.25 -4.85
CA VAL A 72 -22.69 -7.75 -4.55
C VAL A 72 -23.31 -6.99 -3.37
N GLY A 73 -22.53 -6.67 -2.34
CA GLY A 73 -23.00 -5.84 -1.22
C GLY A 73 -23.49 -4.46 -1.68
N LEU A 74 -22.81 -3.84 -2.64
CA LEU A 74 -23.26 -2.56 -3.23
C LEU A 74 -24.56 -2.70 -4.04
N MET A 75 -24.80 -3.86 -4.67
CA MET A 75 -26.05 -4.11 -5.40
C MET A 75 -27.25 -4.22 -4.45
N VAL A 76 -27.05 -4.75 -3.24
CA VAL A 76 -28.11 -4.81 -2.21
C VAL A 76 -28.49 -3.40 -1.73
N GLU A 77 -27.50 -2.51 -1.58
CA GLU A 77 -27.70 -1.12 -1.15
C GLU A 77 -27.91 -0.13 -2.31
N TRP A 78 -28.32 -0.63 -3.49
CA TRP A 78 -28.42 0.19 -4.70
C TRP A 78 -29.40 1.35 -4.58
N GLU A 79 -30.54 1.16 -3.92
CA GLU A 79 -31.56 2.20 -3.74
C GLU A 79 -31.05 3.36 -2.88
N ALA A 80 -30.27 3.08 -1.83
CA ALA A 80 -29.63 4.10 -1.01
C ALA A 80 -28.52 4.85 -1.78
N LEU A 81 -27.78 4.14 -2.63
CA LEU A 81 -26.69 4.71 -3.42
C LEU A 81 -27.20 5.59 -4.58
N ARG A 82 -28.29 5.19 -5.25
CA ARG A 82 -28.81 5.84 -6.45
C ARG A 82 -29.13 7.32 -6.24
N GLY A 83 -29.64 7.69 -5.06
CA GLY A 83 -29.96 9.08 -4.72
C GLY A 83 -28.73 10.00 -4.59
N ILE A 84 -27.54 9.43 -4.41
CA ILE A 84 -26.29 10.17 -4.16
C ILE A 84 -25.17 9.88 -5.18
N LEU A 85 -25.47 9.16 -6.26
CA LEU A 85 -24.48 8.79 -7.29
C LEU A 85 -23.68 9.98 -7.82
N LEU A 86 -24.36 11.10 -8.12
CA LEU A 86 -23.71 12.28 -8.66
C LEU A 86 -22.77 12.96 -7.62
N PRO A 87 -23.23 13.28 -6.39
CA PRO A 87 -22.33 13.69 -5.31
C PRO A 87 -21.15 12.73 -5.09
N PHE A 88 -21.40 11.43 -5.08
CA PHE A 88 -20.38 10.41 -4.82
C PHE A 88 -19.31 10.38 -5.91
N ALA A 89 -19.72 10.40 -7.18
CA ALA A 89 -18.81 10.45 -8.33
C ALA A 89 -17.94 11.72 -8.32
N VAL A 90 -18.55 12.88 -8.01
CA VAL A 90 -17.80 14.15 -7.90
C VAL A 90 -16.78 14.08 -6.78
N ILE A 91 -17.14 13.57 -5.60
CA ILE A 91 -16.21 13.41 -4.47
C ILE A 91 -15.05 12.50 -4.86
N ILE A 92 -15.30 11.35 -5.47
CA ILE A 92 -14.24 10.43 -5.93
C ILE A 92 -13.30 11.13 -6.91
N ALA A 93 -13.83 11.80 -7.94
CA ALA A 93 -13.03 12.47 -8.95
C ALA A 93 -12.16 13.59 -8.33
N VAL A 94 -12.77 14.45 -7.51
CA VAL A 94 -12.07 15.57 -6.87
C VAL A 94 -10.99 15.08 -5.92
N THR A 95 -11.30 14.12 -5.04
CA THR A 95 -10.33 13.57 -4.08
C THR A 95 -9.17 12.86 -4.78
N THR A 96 -9.45 12.13 -5.87
CA THR A 96 -8.41 11.44 -6.66
C THR A 96 -7.43 12.45 -7.27
N VAL A 97 -7.94 13.48 -7.95
CA VAL A 97 -7.11 14.55 -8.53
C VAL A 97 -6.34 15.30 -7.44
N MET A 98 -6.99 15.60 -6.31
CA MET A 98 -6.36 16.29 -5.19
C MET A 98 -5.20 15.48 -4.62
N VAL A 99 -5.41 14.18 -4.30
CA VAL A 99 -4.38 13.29 -3.75
C VAL A 99 -3.19 13.18 -4.71
N MET A 100 -3.44 13.00 -6.01
CA MET A 100 -2.39 12.99 -7.03
C MET A 100 -1.62 14.31 -7.08
N ALA A 101 -2.32 15.45 -7.06
CA ALA A 101 -1.70 16.77 -7.12
C ALA A 101 -0.85 17.09 -5.89
N VAL A 102 -1.35 16.79 -4.68
CA VAL A 102 -0.62 17.03 -3.42
C VAL A 102 0.58 16.11 -3.33
N THR A 103 0.40 14.80 -3.55
CA THR A 103 1.51 13.82 -3.51
C THR A 103 2.56 14.16 -4.55
N GLY A 104 2.14 14.51 -5.78
CA GLY A 104 3.04 14.94 -6.84
C GLY A 104 3.83 16.20 -6.48
N ARG A 105 3.19 17.24 -5.93
CA ARG A 105 3.87 18.47 -5.51
C ARG A 105 4.84 18.23 -4.35
N VAL A 106 4.47 17.41 -3.37
CA VAL A 106 5.34 17.07 -2.24
C VAL A 106 6.60 16.34 -2.72
N THR A 107 6.45 15.33 -3.58
CA THR A 107 7.57 14.59 -4.17
C THR A 107 8.46 15.51 -5.01
N GLN A 108 7.87 16.35 -5.88
CA GLN A 108 8.63 17.32 -6.68
C GLN A 108 9.38 18.33 -5.81
N TRP A 109 8.78 18.80 -4.72
CA TRP A 109 9.43 19.70 -3.78
C TRP A 109 10.63 19.03 -3.09
N MET A 110 10.47 17.77 -2.66
CA MET A 110 11.52 16.99 -2.02
C MET A 110 12.71 16.79 -2.99
N ILE A 111 12.45 16.43 -4.25
CA ILE A 111 13.49 16.27 -5.29
C ILE A 111 14.22 17.59 -5.56
N ARG A 112 13.49 18.71 -5.72
CA ARG A 112 14.10 20.03 -5.95
C ARG A 112 14.96 20.48 -4.78
N ARG A 113 14.55 20.16 -3.54
CA ARG A 113 15.31 20.48 -2.33
C ARG A 113 16.58 19.66 -2.23
N ASP A 114 16.53 18.38 -2.61
CA ASP A 114 17.70 17.51 -2.65
C ASP A 114 18.72 17.97 -3.70
N GLN A 115 18.27 18.29 -4.92
CA GLN A 115 19.12 18.84 -5.97
C GLN A 115 19.81 20.16 -5.58
N LYS A 116 19.11 21.06 -4.89
CA LYS A 116 19.72 22.29 -4.34
C LYS A 116 20.76 22.01 -3.25
N ARG A 117 20.60 20.92 -2.49
CA ARG A 117 21.57 20.48 -1.48
C ARG A 117 22.81 19.87 -2.12
N THR A 118 22.65 19.10 -3.19
CA THR A 118 23.75 18.47 -3.93
C THR A 118 24.54 19.51 -4.74
N GLY A 119 23.88 20.41 -5.47
CA GLY A 119 24.56 21.49 -6.22
C GLY A 119 25.32 22.49 -5.33
N ARG A 120 24.92 22.66 -4.06
CA ARG A 120 25.67 23.48 -3.08
C ARG A 120 26.86 22.75 -2.45
N LYS A 121 26.91 21.41 -2.51
CA LYS A 121 28.09 20.63 -2.09
C LYS A 121 29.20 20.66 -3.15
N ASP A 122 28.84 20.75 -4.43
CA ASP A 122 29.80 20.83 -5.52
C ASP A 122 30.41 22.24 -5.65
N ALA A 123 29.62 23.30 -5.46
CA ALA A 123 30.10 24.69 -5.46
C ALA A 123 30.91 25.11 -4.22
N GLY A 124 31.02 24.25 -3.19
CA GLY A 124 31.82 24.48 -1.99
C GLY A 124 33.17 23.75 -1.99
N LYS A 125 33.51 23.10 -3.10
CA LYS A 125 34.76 22.36 -3.30
C LYS A 125 35.68 22.99 -4.36
N GLU A 126 35.29 24.14 -4.93
CA GLU A 126 36.12 24.97 -5.82
C GLU A 126 36.79 26.11 -5.05
#